data_AF-A0A550H4Y7-F1
#
_entry.id   AF-A0A550H4Y7-F1
#
_cell.length_a   1.000
_cell.length_b   1.000
_cell.length_c   1.000
_cell.angle_alpha   90.00
_cell.angle_beta   90.00
_cell.angle_gamma   90.00
#
_symmetry.space_group_name_H-M   'P 1'
#
loop_
_entity.id
_entity.type
_entity.pdbx_description
1 polymer ?
#
loop_
_entity_poly.entity_id
_entity_poly.type
_entity_poly.pdbx_seq_one_letter_code
_entity_poly.pdbx_strand_id
1 'polypeptide(L)'
;MQIFQIPLKYLFGVNCYLIKTEQGYYLIDTGIPKVRDQLEKAINDAGCGPGDLKLIIITHGHMDHVGNALYLRDKYGAKIAMHRGDAQMAESGDMFVDTKGGILVSLIGLFA
;
A
#
# COMPACT_ATOMS: atom_id res chain seq x y z
N MET A 1 -7.50 7.81 19.80
CA MET A 1 -7.25 7.40 18.39
C MET A 1 -6.97 8.64 17.57
N GLN A 2 -5.92 8.63 16.74
CA GLN A 2 -5.58 9.73 15.82
C GLN A 2 -5.40 9.15 14.41
N ILE A 3 -5.78 9.91 13.38
CA ILE A 3 -5.67 9.50 11.98
C ILE A 3 -4.86 10.56 11.24
N PHE A 4 -3.77 10.14 10.59
CA PHE A 4 -2.93 10.97 9.75
C PHE A 4 -3.17 10.58 8.29
N GLN A 5 -3.71 11.52 7.50
CA GLN A 5 -3.76 11.34 6.04
C GLN A 5 -2.40 11.69 5.44
N ILE A 6 -1.89 10.80 4.60
CA ILE A 6 -0.61 10.93 3.92
C ILE A 6 -0.88 10.94 2.41
N PRO A 7 -1.08 12.12 1.80
CA PRO A 7 -1.32 12.22 0.37
C PRO A 7 0.00 11.96 -0.39
N LEU A 8 0.09 10.84 -1.10
CA LEU A 8 1.25 10.47 -1.91
C LEU A 8 0.98 10.85 -3.37
N LYS A 9 1.47 12.03 -3.77
CA LYS A 9 1.26 12.57 -5.11
C LYS A 9 2.45 12.22 -6.00
N TYR A 10 2.24 11.27 -6.92
CA TYR A 10 3.15 11.00 -8.03
C TYR A 10 2.33 10.75 -9.31
N LEU A 11 2.48 9.58 -9.93
CA LEU A 11 1.71 9.11 -11.08
C LEU A 11 0.66 8.13 -10.54
N PHE A 12 -0.63 8.43 -10.72
CA PHE A 12 -1.77 7.79 -10.02
C PHE A 12 -1.70 8.06 -8.51
N GLY A 13 -2.26 9.20 -8.09
CA GLY A 13 -2.19 9.64 -6.69
C GLY A 13 -2.98 8.71 -5.78
N VAL A 14 -2.35 8.26 -4.69
CA VAL A 14 -2.97 7.44 -3.66
C VAL A 14 -2.95 8.18 -2.32
N ASN A 15 -3.99 7.98 -1.52
CA ASN A 15 -3.98 8.40 -0.13
C ASN A 15 -3.60 7.20 0.74
N CYS A 16 -2.55 7.36 1.54
CA CYS A 16 -2.28 6.46 2.64
C CYS A 16 -2.84 7.04 3.94
N TYR A 17 -3.18 6.18 4.89
CA TYR A 17 -3.67 6.61 6.20
C TYR A 17 -2.94 5.88 7.31
N LEU A 18 -2.31 6.62 8.21
CA LEU A 18 -1.71 6.07 9.42
C LEU A 18 -2.66 6.31 10.60
N ILE A 19 -3.07 5.23 11.26
CA ILE A 19 -3.96 5.26 12.41
C ILE A 19 -3.12 4.96 13.66
N LYS A 20 -3.11 5.90 14.60
CA LYS A 20 -2.48 5.76 15.90
C LYS A 20 -3.53 5.41 16.96
N THR A 21 -3.25 4.33 17.68
CA THR A 21 -4.06 3.82 18.80
C THR A 21 -3.19 3.64 20.03
N GLU A 22 -3.78 3.22 21.14
CA GLU A 22 -3.02 2.84 22.34
C GLU A 22 -2.27 1.52 22.15
N GLN A 23 -2.70 0.66 21.21
CA GLN A 23 -2.11 -0.64 20.92
C GLN A 23 -0.99 -0.59 19.88
N GLY A 24 -0.74 0.58 19.28
CA GLY A 24 0.23 0.81 18.22
C GLY A 24 -0.37 1.45 16.98
N TYR A 25 0.31 1.26 15.85
CA TYR A 25 0.00 1.92 14.59
C TYR A 25 -0.51 0.94 13.54
N TYR A 26 -1.40 1.45 12.67
CA TYR A 26 -1.99 0.71 11.56
C TYR A 26 -1.89 1.58 10.31
N LEU A 27 -1.39 1.02 9.23
CA LEU A 27 -1.23 1.75 7.96
C LEU A 27 -2.23 1.21 6.93
N ILE A 28 -2.94 2.09 6.25
CA ILE A 28 -3.79 1.77 5.10
C ILE A 28 -3.08 2.24 3.83
N ASP A 29 -2.83 1.30 2.91
CA ASP A 29 -2.08 1.46 1.66
C ASP A 29 -0.65 1.99 1.83
N THR A 30 0.17 1.84 0.79
CA THR A 30 1.62 2.08 0.91
C THR A 30 2.26 2.85 -0.24
N GLY A 31 1.51 3.24 -1.27
CA GLY A 31 2.11 3.96 -2.39
C GLY A 31 3.03 3.10 -3.25
N ILE A 32 3.53 3.71 -4.32
CA ILE A 32 4.61 3.14 -5.15
C ILE A 32 5.99 3.28 -4.47
N PRO A 33 6.99 2.47 -4.86
CA PRO A 33 8.36 2.59 -4.33
C PRO A 33 8.98 3.99 -4.45
N LYS A 34 8.59 4.77 -5.46
CA LYS A 34 9.13 6.12 -5.72
C LYS A 34 8.81 7.16 -4.63
N VAL A 35 7.73 6.94 -3.87
CA VAL A 35 7.29 7.84 -2.79
C VAL A 35 7.63 7.30 -1.39
N ARG A 36 8.46 6.25 -1.31
CA ARG A 36 8.81 5.58 -0.05
C ARG A 36 9.34 6.54 0.99
N ASP A 37 10.30 7.39 0.64
CA ASP A 37 10.93 8.30 1.59
C ASP A 37 9.91 9.30 2.16
N GLN A 38 8.95 9.74 1.36
CA GLN A 38 7.85 10.61 1.81
C GLN A 38 6.94 9.88 2.80
N LEU A 39 6.54 8.64 2.48
CA LEU A 39 5.70 7.81 3.35
C LEU A 39 6.41 7.52 4.68
N GLU A 40 7.67 7.11 4.63
CA GLU A 40 8.46 6.83 5.83
C GLU A 40 8.67 8.06 6.70
N LYS A 41 8.93 9.21 6.08
CA LYS A 41 9.03 10.46 6.84
C LYS A 41 7.73 10.72 7.60
N ALA A 42 6.57 10.58 6.95
CA ALA A 42 5.27 10.79 7.60
C ALA A 42 5.01 9.79 8.74
N ILE A 43 5.42 8.51 8.57
CA ILE A 43 5.32 7.49 9.62
C ILE A 43 6.19 7.84 10.83
N ASN A 44 7.44 8.25 10.58
CA ASN A 44 8.38 8.64 11.63
C ASN A 44 7.95 9.94 12.34
N ASP A 45 7.47 10.94 11.59
CA ASP A 45 6.98 12.21 12.14
C ASP A 45 5.75 11.99 13.07
N ALA A 46 4.95 10.95 12.81
CA ALA A 46 3.85 10.54 13.68
C ALA A 46 4.29 9.75 14.93
N GLY A 47 5.60 9.52 15.08
CA GLY A 47 6.22 8.81 16.20
C GLY A 47 6.13 7.30 16.12
N CYS A 48 5.90 6.72 14.93
CA CYS A 48 5.86 5.27 14.75
C CYS A 48 7.28 4.74 14.46
N GLY A 49 7.87 4.01 15.40
CA GLY A 49 9.17 3.35 15.24
C GLY A 49 9.07 1.86 14.87
N PRO A 50 10.21 1.18 14.68
CA PRO A 50 10.24 -0.27 14.50
C PRO A 50 9.55 -1.01 15.67
N GLY A 51 8.66 -1.95 15.36
CA GLY A 51 7.86 -2.68 16.35
C GLY A 51 6.53 -2.01 16.73
N ASP A 52 6.34 -0.73 16.40
CA ASP A 52 5.09 -0.01 16.71
C ASP A 52 4.00 -0.20 15.64
N LEU A 53 4.40 -0.37 14.38
CA LEU A 53 3.49 -0.65 13.27
C LEU A 53 3.01 -2.10 13.34
N LYS A 54 1.74 -2.31 13.71
CA LYS A 54 1.18 -3.64 13.95
C LYS A 54 0.67 -4.29 12.67
N LEU A 55 0.05 -3.50 11.81
CA LEU A 55 -0.60 -4.00 10.61
C LEU A 55 -0.56 -2.98 9.47
N ILE A 56 -0.27 -3.48 8.27
CA ILE A 56 -0.45 -2.80 7.00
C ILE A 56 -1.66 -3.43 6.33
N ILE A 57 -2.67 -2.61 6.02
CA ILE A 57 -3.93 -3.02 5.40
C ILE A 57 -3.90 -2.48 3.97
N ILE A 58 -3.97 -3.37 2.99
CA ILE A 58 -4.04 -3.00 1.58
C ILE A 58 -5.49 -3.01 1.14
N THR A 59 -5.92 -1.92 0.51
CA THR A 59 -7.29 -1.78 0.00
C THR A 59 -7.52 -2.65 -1.23
N HIS A 60 -6.58 -2.67 -2.18
CA HIS A 60 -6.61 -3.53 -3.36
C HIS A 60 -5.21 -3.76 -3.97
N GLY A 61 -5.11 -4.74 -4.87
CA GLY A 61 -3.84 -5.29 -5.37
C GLY A 61 -3.04 -4.45 -6.38
N HIS A 62 -3.48 -3.24 -6.74
CA HIS A 62 -2.74 -2.42 -7.70
C HIS A 62 -1.41 -1.91 -7.14
N MET A 63 -0.45 -1.72 -8.05
CA MET A 63 0.94 -1.31 -7.76
C MET A 63 1.05 -0.04 -6.91
N ASP A 64 0.15 0.92 -7.12
CA ASP A 64 0.12 2.18 -6.38
C ASP A 64 -0.38 2.05 -4.93
N HIS A 65 -0.95 0.90 -4.55
CA HIS A 65 -1.37 0.62 -3.18
C HIS A 65 -0.39 -0.30 -2.44
N VAL A 66 0.19 -1.28 -3.13
CA VAL A 66 1.03 -2.35 -2.52
C VAL A 66 2.53 -2.07 -2.49
N GLY A 67 2.98 -1.06 -3.24
CA GLY A 67 4.38 -0.92 -3.66
C GLY A 67 5.44 -0.84 -2.54
N ASN A 68 5.08 -0.46 -1.31
CA ASN A 68 6.01 -0.43 -0.17
C ASN A 68 5.67 -1.43 0.95
N ALA A 69 4.62 -2.25 0.80
CA ALA A 69 4.14 -3.13 1.87
C ALA A 69 5.21 -4.09 2.39
N LEU A 70 5.92 -4.75 1.48
CA LEU A 70 7.00 -5.69 1.79
C LEU A 70 8.16 -5.02 2.54
N TYR A 71 8.59 -3.85 2.06
CA TYR A 71 9.65 -3.06 2.70
C TYR A 71 9.27 -2.61 4.12
N LEU A 72 8.05 -2.10 4.30
CA LEU A 72 7.57 -1.65 5.60
C LEU A 72 7.37 -2.81 6.58
N ARG A 73 6.92 -3.98 6.10
CA ARG A 73 6.86 -5.22 6.88
C ARG A 73 8.23 -5.57 7.44
N ASP A 74 9.26 -5.60 6.59
CA ASP A 74 10.60 -6.01 7.00
C ASP A 74 11.25 -4.98 7.94
N LYS A 75 11.04 -3.69 7.70
CA LYS A 75 11.62 -2.61 8.50
C LYS A 75 10.94 -2.42 9.86
N TYR A 76 9.60 -2.49 9.91
CA TYR A 76 8.84 -2.20 11.13
C TYR A 76 8.34 -3.46 11.86
N GLY A 77 8.48 -4.65 11.27
CA GLY A 77 7.98 -5.90 11.84
C GLY A 77 6.45 -6.05 11.77
N ALA A 78 5.78 -5.27 10.91
CA ALA A 78 4.33 -5.26 10.77
C ALA A 78 3.81 -6.53 10.10
N LYS A 79 2.55 -6.89 10.33
CA LYS A 79 1.85 -7.87 9.47
C LYS A 79 1.24 -7.16 8.25
N ILE A 80 0.94 -7.91 7.20
CA ILE A 80 0.19 -7.41 6.02
C ILE A 80 -1.17 -8.13 5.98
N ALA A 81 -2.25 -7.38 5.78
CA ALA A 81 -3.58 -7.91 5.51
C ALA A 81 -4.12 -7.32 4.20
N MET A 82 -4.76 -8.16 3.41
CA MET A 82 -5.48 -7.79 2.20
C MET A 82 -6.62 -8.77 1.93
N HIS A 83 -7.57 -8.38 1.09
CA HIS A 83 -8.63 -9.29 0.67
C HIS A 83 -8.04 -10.44 -0.17
N ARG A 84 -8.48 -11.68 0.07
CA ARG A 84 -7.95 -12.87 -0.63
C ARG A 84 -8.10 -12.79 -2.15
N GLY A 85 -9.18 -12.17 -2.63
CA GLY A 85 -9.44 -11.97 -4.05
C GLY A 85 -8.42 -11.09 -4.76
N ASP A 86 -7.62 -10.32 -4.03
CA ASP A 86 -6.63 -9.40 -4.59
C ASP A 86 -5.19 -9.89 -4.36
N ALA A 87 -5.01 -10.96 -3.60
CA ALA A 87 -3.70 -11.46 -3.22
C ALA A 87 -2.84 -11.80 -4.43
N GLN A 88 -3.45 -12.37 -5.48
CA GLN A 88 -2.73 -12.77 -6.67
C GLN A 88 -2.17 -11.56 -7.44
N MET A 89 -2.89 -10.43 -7.51
CA MET A 89 -2.37 -9.18 -8.10
C MET A 89 -1.10 -8.71 -7.38
N ALA A 90 -1.11 -8.71 -6.05
CA ALA A 90 0.02 -8.26 -5.24
C ALA A 90 1.22 -9.23 -5.28
N GLU A 91 0.97 -10.53 -5.32
CA GLU A 91 2.02 -11.57 -5.33
C GLU A 91 2.69 -11.72 -6.69
N SER A 92 1.93 -11.57 -7.78
CA SER A 92 2.43 -11.70 -9.15
C SER A 92 3.01 -10.40 -9.72
N GLY A 93 2.57 -9.25 -9.20
CA GLY A 93 2.85 -7.95 -9.80
C GLY A 93 2.06 -7.69 -11.10
N ASP A 94 1.12 -8.58 -11.46
CA ASP A 94 0.22 -8.43 -12.59
C ASP A 94 -1.13 -7.86 -12.15
N MET A 95 -1.36 -6.58 -12.47
CA MET A 95 -2.60 -5.86 -12.11
C MET A 95 -3.83 -6.38 -12.86
N PHE A 96 -3.66 -7.21 -13.89
CA PHE A 96 -4.75 -7.68 -14.74
C PHE A 96 -5.09 -9.16 -14.54
N VAL A 97 -4.44 -9.82 -13.56
CA VAL A 97 -4.59 -11.26 -13.34
C VAL A 97 -6.03 -11.68 -13.03
N ASP A 98 -6.81 -10.79 -12.41
CA ASP A 98 -8.22 -11.03 -12.07
C ASP A 98 -9.20 -10.38 -13.06
N THR A 99 -8.72 -9.58 -14.02
CA THR A 99 -9.60 -9.03 -15.06
C THR A 99 -9.96 -10.09 -16.08
N LYS A 100 -11.18 -10.62 -15.97
CA LYS A 100 -11.83 -11.38 -17.04
C LYS A 100 -12.13 -10.44 -18.22
N GLY A 101 -11.17 -10.28 -19.14
CA GLY A 101 -11.39 -9.85 -20.53
C GLY A 101 -12.36 -8.67 -20.73
N GLY A 102 -12.28 -7.62 -19.91
CA GLY A 102 -13.04 -6.39 -20.14
C GLY A 102 -12.47 -5.58 -21.30
N ILE A 103 -13.32 -4.83 -22.01
CA ILE A 103 -12.97 -3.99 -23.18
C ILE A 103 -11.69 -3.14 -22.95
N LEU A 104 -11.46 -2.68 -21.71
CA LEU A 104 -10.30 -1.87 -21.33
C LEU A 104 -8.96 -2.64 -21.35
N VAL A 105 -8.96 -3.94 -21.02
CA VAL A 105 -7.76 -4.80 -21.10
C VAL A 105 -7.32 -4.98 -22.55
N SER A 106 -8.27 -5.06 -23.50
CA SER A 106 -7.95 -5.20 -24.93
C SER A 106 -7.30 -3.94 -25.52
N LEU A 107 -7.66 -2.75 -25.01
CA LEU A 107 -7.12 -1.49 -25.51
C LEU A 107 -5.70 -1.23 -25.04
N ILE A 108 -5.33 -1.66 -23.83
CA ILE A 108 -3.96 -1.51 -23.31
C ILE A 108 -3.04 -2.59 -23.89
N GLY A 109 -3.55 -3.82 -24.08
CA GLY A 109 -2.80 -4.92 -24.72
C GLY A 109 -2.49 -4.70 -26.20
N LEU A 110 -3.10 -3.70 -26.87
CA LEU A 110 -2.77 -3.33 -28.24
C LEU A 110 -1.57 -2.37 -28.36
N PHE A 111 -1.12 -1.78 -27.26
CA PHE A 111 -0.01 -0.82 -27.22
C PHE A 111 1.22 -1.31 -26.43
N ALA A 112 1.24 -2.59 -26.04
CA ALA A 112 2.38 -3.27 -25.43
C ALA A 112 3.09 -4.17 -26.46
#